data_AF-A0A4R8BQZ7-F1
#
_entry.id   AF-A0A4R8BQZ7-F1
#
_cell.length_a   1.000
_cell.length_b   1.000
_cell.length_c   1.000
_cell.angle_alpha   90.00
_cell.angle_beta   90.00
_cell.angle_gamma   90.00
#
_symmetry.space_group_name_H-M   'P 1'
#
loop_
_entity.id
_entity.type
_entity.pdbx_description
1 polymer ?
#
loop_
_entity_poly.entity_id
_entity_poly.type
_entity_poly.pdbx_seq_one_letter_code
_entity_poly.pdbx_strand_id
1 'polypeptide(L)'
;MDYTTQSRFSDPGDHAGLFDALPDDIPGIAAVTRGLIIHYRAGGIEFTGERLAEIDSRWVSAILATDQKRNGTPLAVPREPGDRVVGCCRDHTLLFVSALRHKGIPARSRVGFAEYFAEGFNHDHVVAEYWNGNRWVMIDTELDQADYPFDVEDMPAGPFKSAAEVWLGYRAGELDGDTYGADPNPDAPLKLHGGWFIRNYVHYQLAHLNGDELLLWDNWGAMSDRLDGADLDLTDRIARLMVASDNGDETATKEVNELYRMDPDLTFAGRSFHTSPAGAPPFTWVDIS
;
A
#
# COMPACT_ATOMS: atom_id res chain seq x y z
N MET A 1 16.45 3.14 6.01
CA MET A 1 15.44 3.33 7.07
C MET A 1 15.57 2.16 8.03
N ASP A 2 15.36 2.37 9.33
CA ASP A 2 15.19 1.27 10.27
C ASP A 2 13.72 0.82 10.20
N TYR A 3 13.50 -0.34 9.59
CA TYR A 3 12.16 -0.87 9.37
C TYR A 3 11.53 -1.53 10.60
N THR A 4 12.19 -1.49 11.77
CA THR A 4 11.57 -1.84 13.07
C THR A 4 10.85 -0.65 13.70
N THR A 5 11.20 0.58 13.33
CA THR A 5 10.64 1.79 13.92
C THR A 5 9.30 2.14 13.27
N GLN A 6 8.31 2.53 14.08
CA GLN A 6 7.04 3.03 13.56
C GLN A 6 7.24 4.33 12.78
N SER A 7 6.58 4.44 11.63
CA SER A 7 6.41 5.73 10.93
C SER A 7 5.26 6.50 11.58
N ARG A 8 5.01 7.74 11.14
CA ARG A 8 3.81 8.46 11.56
C ARG A 8 2.51 7.74 11.17
N PHE A 9 2.52 6.96 10.07
CA PHE A 9 1.34 6.24 9.58
C PHE A 9 1.13 4.92 10.31
N SER A 10 2.23 4.21 10.60
CA SER A 10 2.18 2.91 11.25
C SER A 10 2.13 3.00 12.78
N ASP A 11 2.37 4.16 13.39
CA ASP A 11 2.27 4.32 14.84
C ASP A 11 0.84 4.06 15.36
N PRO A 12 0.63 3.05 16.22
CA PRO A 12 -0.69 2.77 16.80
C PRO A 12 -1.13 3.79 17.86
N GLY A 13 -0.23 4.67 18.32
CA GLY A 13 -0.50 5.67 19.35
C GLY A 13 -0.98 5.02 20.65
N ASP A 14 -2.06 5.57 21.24
CA ASP A 14 -2.65 5.08 22.48
C ASP A 14 -3.17 3.63 22.39
N HIS A 15 -3.30 3.08 21.18
CA HIS A 15 -3.74 1.70 20.93
C HIS A 15 -2.60 0.68 20.88
N ALA A 16 -1.34 1.06 21.12
CA ALA A 16 -0.18 0.16 21.05
C ALA A 16 -0.35 -1.14 21.86
N GLY A 17 -0.94 -1.04 23.07
CA GLY A 17 -1.15 -2.20 23.94
C GLY A 17 -2.11 -3.27 23.37
N LEU A 18 -2.88 -2.96 22.32
CA LEU A 18 -3.69 -3.96 21.63
C LEU A 18 -2.84 -5.01 20.91
N PHE A 19 -1.62 -4.66 20.50
CA PHE A 19 -0.71 -5.57 19.80
C PHE A 19 -0.01 -6.56 20.74
N ASP A 20 0.04 -6.30 22.06
CA ASP A 20 0.69 -7.18 23.04
C ASP A 20 0.01 -8.55 23.11
N ALA A 21 -1.29 -8.62 22.82
CA ALA A 21 -2.08 -9.84 22.84
C ALA A 21 -2.12 -10.58 21.49
N LEU A 22 -1.44 -10.08 20.46
CA LEU A 22 -1.34 -10.78 19.17
C LEU A 22 -0.45 -12.03 19.29
N PRO A 23 -0.69 -13.06 18.45
CA PRO A 23 0.21 -14.20 18.30
C PRO A 23 1.67 -13.77 18.06
N ASP A 24 2.61 -14.66 18.35
CA ASP A 24 4.04 -14.40 18.16
C ASP A 24 4.60 -14.95 16.84
N ASP A 25 3.78 -15.68 16.08
CA ASP A 25 4.10 -16.19 14.75
C ASP A 25 3.48 -15.34 13.63
N ILE A 26 4.19 -15.25 12.50
CA ILE A 26 3.78 -14.46 11.33
C ILE A 26 2.38 -14.86 10.79
N PRO A 27 2.07 -16.15 10.59
CA PRO A 27 0.74 -16.58 10.13
C PRO A 27 -0.38 -16.12 11.07
N GLY A 28 -0.18 -16.27 12.38
CA GLY A 28 -1.13 -15.85 13.40
C GLY A 28 -1.37 -14.33 13.41
N ILE A 29 -0.31 -13.54 13.29
CA ILE A 29 -0.42 -12.07 13.19
C ILE A 29 -1.19 -11.69 11.91
N ALA A 30 -0.79 -12.27 10.76
CA ALA A 30 -1.44 -12.01 9.47
C ALA A 30 -2.93 -12.37 9.49
N ALA A 31 -3.30 -13.50 10.08
CA ALA A 31 -4.70 -13.91 10.22
C ALA A 31 -5.52 -12.93 11.05
N VAL A 32 -4.98 -12.45 12.18
CA VAL A 32 -5.67 -11.46 13.02
C VAL A 32 -5.83 -10.12 12.30
N THR A 33 -4.77 -9.60 11.68
CA THR A 33 -4.82 -8.32 10.95
C THR A 33 -5.68 -8.40 9.68
N ARG A 34 -5.72 -9.54 9.00
CA ARG A 34 -6.66 -9.77 7.90
C ARG A 34 -8.12 -9.74 8.36
N GLY A 35 -8.40 -10.29 9.54
CA GLY A 35 -9.73 -10.30 10.14
C GLY A 35 -10.22 -8.93 10.65
N LEU A 36 -9.40 -7.90 10.58
CA LEU A 36 -9.67 -6.54 11.07
C LEU A 36 -10.23 -5.59 10.01
N ILE A 37 -9.80 -5.77 8.77
CA ILE A 37 -10.11 -4.90 7.63
C ILE A 37 -11.02 -5.64 6.65
N ILE A 38 -11.85 -4.89 5.92
CA ILE A 38 -12.61 -5.39 4.77
C ILE A 38 -12.38 -4.46 3.57
N HIS A 39 -11.96 -5.05 2.43
CA HIS A 39 -11.70 -4.30 1.23
C HIS A 39 -12.98 -3.68 0.65
N TYR A 40 -13.04 -2.36 0.47
CA TYR A 40 -14.26 -1.66 0.06
C TYR A 40 -14.78 -2.05 -1.33
N ARG A 41 -13.90 -2.53 -2.23
CA ARG A 41 -14.29 -3.04 -3.56
C ARG A 41 -14.45 -4.56 -3.65
N ALA A 42 -13.75 -5.31 -2.79
CA ALA A 42 -13.55 -6.76 -2.96
C ALA A 42 -14.12 -7.58 -1.80
N GLY A 43 -14.53 -6.95 -0.71
CA GLY A 43 -15.07 -7.60 0.48
C GLY A 43 -16.51 -8.12 0.37
N GLY A 44 -17.14 -7.99 -0.79
CA GLY A 44 -18.49 -8.52 -1.04
C GLY A 44 -19.63 -7.78 -0.34
N ILE A 45 -19.37 -6.63 0.29
CA ILE A 45 -20.36 -5.78 0.96
C ILE A 45 -20.25 -4.36 0.40
N GLU A 46 -21.38 -3.80 -0.05
CA GLU A 46 -21.46 -2.40 -0.45
C GLU A 46 -21.58 -1.49 0.79
N PHE A 47 -20.56 -0.65 1.00
CA PHE A 47 -20.56 0.34 2.08
C PHE A 47 -20.88 1.74 1.54
N THR A 48 -21.59 2.55 2.33
CA THR A 48 -22.01 3.91 1.96
C THR A 48 -21.90 4.89 3.14
N GLY A 49 -21.91 6.19 2.88
CA GLY A 49 -21.92 7.23 3.92
C GLY A 49 -20.70 7.15 4.86
N GLU A 50 -20.94 7.25 6.17
CA GLU A 50 -19.88 7.20 7.20
C GLU A 50 -19.04 5.93 7.14
N ARG A 51 -19.62 4.81 6.70
CA ARG A 51 -18.90 3.54 6.52
C ARG A 51 -17.87 3.59 5.42
N LEU A 52 -18.25 4.14 4.27
CA LEU A 52 -17.34 4.26 3.15
C LEU A 52 -16.25 5.30 3.43
N ALA A 53 -16.56 6.34 4.22
CA ALA A 53 -15.57 7.34 4.65
C ALA A 53 -14.43 6.76 5.52
N GLU A 54 -14.60 5.55 6.09
CA GLU A 54 -13.53 4.88 6.83
C GLU A 54 -12.28 4.62 5.98
N ILE A 55 -12.42 4.48 4.64
CA ILE A 55 -11.29 4.25 3.73
C ILE A 55 -10.26 5.39 3.79
N ASP A 56 -10.68 6.61 4.17
CA ASP A 56 -9.80 7.77 4.28
C ASP A 56 -8.99 7.80 5.60
N SER A 57 -9.01 6.70 6.37
CA SER A 57 -8.22 6.52 7.59
C SER A 57 -6.74 6.33 7.26
N ARG A 58 -5.96 7.41 7.35
CA ARG A 58 -4.52 7.40 7.03
C ARG A 58 -3.67 6.64 8.03
N TRP A 59 -3.98 6.74 9.32
CA TRP A 59 -3.12 6.29 10.41
C TRP A 59 -3.61 5.00 11.02
N VAL A 60 -2.70 4.10 11.42
CA VAL A 60 -3.03 2.88 12.16
C VAL A 60 -3.77 3.21 13.46
N SER A 61 -3.36 4.28 14.17
CA SER A 61 -4.10 4.77 15.33
C SER A 61 -5.57 5.09 15.02
N ALA A 62 -5.88 5.68 13.86
CA ALA A 62 -7.25 5.98 13.44
C ALA A 62 -8.02 4.72 13.03
N ILE A 63 -7.36 3.76 12.35
CA ILE A 63 -7.94 2.45 12.01
C ILE A 63 -8.30 1.69 13.30
N LEU A 64 -7.37 1.60 14.25
CA LEU A 64 -7.59 0.94 15.55
C LEU A 64 -8.66 1.66 16.38
N ALA A 65 -8.68 2.99 16.41
CA ALA A 65 -9.74 3.75 17.08
C ALA A 65 -11.12 3.45 16.49
N THR A 66 -11.21 3.35 15.16
CA THR A 66 -12.45 3.00 14.44
C THR A 66 -12.92 1.59 14.79
N ASP A 67 -12.01 0.62 14.81
CA ASP A 67 -12.29 -0.75 15.26
C ASP A 67 -12.79 -0.78 16.72
N GLN A 68 -12.02 -0.18 17.62
CA GLN A 68 -12.29 -0.26 19.07
C GLN A 68 -13.55 0.50 19.48
N LYS A 69 -13.90 1.60 18.81
CA LYS A 69 -15.16 2.31 19.01
C LYS A 69 -16.37 1.43 18.70
N ARG A 70 -16.25 0.52 17.74
CA ARG A 70 -17.33 -0.35 17.27
C ARG A 70 -17.39 -1.67 18.02
N ASN A 71 -16.24 -2.33 18.15
CA ASN A 71 -16.14 -3.70 18.63
C ASN A 71 -15.73 -3.75 20.12
N GLY A 72 -14.77 -2.92 20.54
CA GLY A 72 -14.35 -2.80 21.94
C GLY A 72 -13.78 -4.10 22.55
N THR A 73 -13.32 -5.03 21.71
CA THR A 73 -12.78 -6.34 22.09
C THR A 73 -11.31 -6.47 21.67
N PRO A 74 -10.57 -7.43 22.27
CA PRO A 74 -9.20 -7.74 21.83
C PRO A 74 -9.13 -8.06 20.34
N LEU A 75 -8.03 -7.67 19.69
CA LEU A 75 -7.86 -7.81 18.24
C LEU A 75 -8.06 -9.24 17.72
N ALA A 76 -7.63 -10.24 18.51
CA ALA A 76 -7.74 -11.65 18.17
C ALA A 76 -9.18 -12.22 18.24
N VAL A 77 -10.15 -11.48 18.77
CA VAL A 77 -11.57 -11.88 18.69
C VAL A 77 -12.06 -11.61 17.27
N PRO A 78 -12.58 -12.64 16.55
CA PRO A 78 -13.02 -12.47 15.17
C PRO A 78 -14.13 -11.42 15.02
N ARG A 79 -14.10 -10.70 13.90
CA ARG A 79 -15.14 -9.74 13.49
C ARG A 79 -15.94 -10.32 12.34
N GLU A 80 -17.26 -10.20 12.44
CA GLU A 80 -18.13 -10.40 11.30
C GLU A 80 -17.76 -9.40 10.18
N PRO A 81 -17.89 -9.77 8.89
CA PRO A 81 -17.46 -8.90 7.79
C PRO A 81 -18.02 -7.48 7.83
N GLY A 82 -19.28 -7.30 8.25
CA GLY A 82 -19.90 -5.98 8.40
C GLY A 82 -19.32 -5.12 9.54
N ASP A 83 -18.67 -5.76 10.52
CA ASP A 83 -18.09 -5.13 11.69
C ASP A 83 -16.59 -4.83 11.54
N ARG A 84 -15.96 -5.23 10.44
CA ARG A 84 -14.56 -4.90 10.09
C ARG A 84 -14.43 -3.45 9.61
N VAL A 85 -13.28 -2.83 9.85
CA VAL A 85 -13.01 -1.46 9.37
C VAL A 85 -12.94 -1.48 7.84
N VAL A 86 -13.66 -0.59 7.19
CA VAL A 86 -13.64 -0.51 5.72
C VAL A 86 -12.33 0.14 5.28
N GLY A 87 -11.58 -0.54 4.41
CA GLY A 87 -10.28 -0.08 3.92
C GLY A 87 -9.94 -0.69 2.57
N CYS A 88 -8.66 -0.72 2.21
CA CYS A 88 -8.16 -1.41 1.02
C CYS A 88 -6.88 -2.23 1.33
N CYS A 89 -6.24 -2.77 0.27
CA CYS A 89 -4.98 -3.52 0.34
C CYS A 89 -3.89 -2.81 1.16
N ARG A 90 -3.80 -1.49 1.02
CA ARG A 90 -2.88 -0.64 1.79
C ARG A 90 -3.11 -0.75 3.29
N ASP A 91 -4.36 -0.79 3.74
CA ASP A 91 -4.70 -0.79 5.17
C ASP A 91 -4.52 -2.18 5.81
N HIS A 92 -4.81 -3.25 5.06
CA HIS A 92 -4.41 -4.61 5.43
C HIS A 92 -2.89 -4.67 5.69
N THR A 93 -2.11 -4.21 4.70
CA THR A 93 -0.65 -4.21 4.77
C THR A 93 -0.12 -3.33 5.89
N LEU A 94 -0.63 -2.09 6.03
CA LEU A 94 -0.11 -1.15 7.02
C LEU A 94 -0.38 -1.61 8.46
N LEU A 95 -1.55 -2.20 8.71
CA LEU A 95 -1.88 -2.74 10.03
C LEU A 95 -0.97 -3.91 10.41
N PHE A 96 -0.68 -4.79 9.46
CA PHE A 96 0.29 -5.88 9.65
C PHE A 96 1.71 -5.37 9.89
N VAL A 97 2.17 -4.41 9.07
CA VAL A 97 3.49 -3.78 9.23
C VAL A 97 3.63 -3.14 10.62
N SER A 98 2.59 -2.45 11.09
CA SER A 98 2.57 -1.85 12.42
C SER A 98 2.67 -2.90 13.54
N ALA A 99 1.94 -4.01 13.43
CA ALA A 99 1.99 -5.10 14.40
C ALA A 99 3.38 -5.76 14.46
N LEU A 100 4.03 -5.97 13.31
CA LEU A 100 5.40 -6.51 13.25
C LEU A 100 6.43 -5.57 13.86
N ARG A 101 6.36 -4.27 13.52
CA ARG A 101 7.23 -3.24 14.09
C ARG A 101 7.07 -3.15 15.62
N HIS A 102 5.84 -3.28 16.14
CA HIS A 102 5.58 -3.35 17.59
C HIS A 102 6.30 -4.53 18.26
N LYS A 103 6.40 -5.68 17.57
CA LYS A 103 7.15 -6.85 18.05
C LYS A 103 8.65 -6.80 17.70
N GLY A 104 9.14 -5.68 17.17
CA GLY A 104 10.56 -5.50 16.81
C GLY A 104 11.00 -6.26 15.55
N ILE A 105 10.05 -6.72 14.73
CA ILE A 105 10.33 -7.40 13.46
C ILE A 105 10.40 -6.33 12.36
N PRO A 106 11.51 -6.22 11.60
CA PRO A 106 11.60 -5.26 10.51
C PRO A 106 10.53 -5.56 9.44
N ALA A 107 9.70 -4.56 9.12
CA ALA A 107 8.62 -4.69 8.15
C ALA A 107 8.41 -3.40 7.34
N ARG A 108 8.00 -3.55 6.07
CA ARG A 108 7.72 -2.45 5.14
C ARG A 108 6.60 -2.82 4.17
N SER A 109 5.89 -1.83 3.64
CA SER A 109 4.96 -2.01 2.55
C SER A 109 5.66 -1.97 1.19
N ARG A 110 5.05 -2.63 0.20
CA ARG A 110 5.46 -2.64 -1.20
C ARG A 110 4.27 -2.31 -2.07
N VAL A 111 4.44 -1.30 -2.91
CA VAL A 111 3.42 -0.83 -3.86
C VAL A 111 3.74 -1.38 -5.24
N GLY A 112 2.74 -1.90 -5.92
CA GLY A 112 2.89 -2.53 -7.22
C GLY A 112 1.57 -3.01 -7.79
N PHE A 113 1.63 -4.13 -8.48
CA PHE A 113 0.51 -4.68 -9.22
C PHE A 113 0.45 -6.21 -9.05
N ALA A 114 -0.76 -6.71 -8.85
CA ALA A 114 -1.06 -8.12 -8.65
C ALA A 114 -1.61 -8.75 -9.95
N GLU A 115 -0.94 -9.79 -10.43
CA GLU A 115 -1.30 -10.54 -11.65
C GLU A 115 -2.22 -11.73 -11.35
N TYR A 116 -2.72 -11.86 -10.12
CA TYR A 116 -3.44 -13.05 -9.62
C TYR A 116 -4.91 -12.82 -9.28
N PHE A 117 -5.44 -11.61 -9.43
CA PHE A 117 -6.85 -11.32 -9.13
C PHE A 117 -7.79 -11.57 -10.31
N ALA A 118 -7.37 -11.19 -11.52
CA ALA A 118 -8.18 -11.32 -12.73
C ALA A 118 -7.30 -11.62 -13.94
N GLU A 119 -7.76 -12.50 -14.83
CA GLU A 119 -7.08 -12.75 -16.09
C GLU A 119 -7.14 -11.49 -16.98
N GLY A 120 -5.99 -11.08 -17.52
CA GLY A 120 -5.89 -9.98 -18.48
C GLY A 120 -5.84 -8.56 -17.87
N PHE A 121 -5.89 -8.42 -16.55
CA PHE A 121 -5.72 -7.13 -15.88
C PHE A 121 -4.95 -7.28 -14.57
N ASN A 122 -3.95 -6.42 -14.38
CA ASN A 122 -3.05 -6.41 -13.24
C ASN A 122 -3.48 -5.29 -12.30
N HIS A 123 -4.17 -5.66 -11.23
CA HIS A 123 -4.74 -4.68 -10.31
C HIS A 123 -3.64 -4.03 -9.49
N ASP A 124 -3.78 -2.74 -9.25
CA ASP A 124 -2.97 -2.03 -8.28
C ASP A 124 -3.06 -2.71 -6.90
N HIS A 125 -1.92 -2.85 -6.22
CA HIS A 125 -1.90 -3.59 -4.97
C HIS A 125 -0.78 -3.16 -4.03
N VAL A 126 -1.00 -3.38 -2.74
CA VAL A 126 -0.02 -3.13 -1.70
C VAL A 126 0.13 -4.38 -0.83
N VAL A 127 1.35 -4.93 -0.80
CA VAL A 127 1.72 -6.10 0.00
C VAL A 127 2.74 -5.72 1.06
N ALA A 128 2.97 -6.57 2.05
CA ALA A 128 4.02 -6.37 3.04
C ALA A 128 5.28 -7.18 2.69
N GLU A 129 6.42 -6.68 3.15
CA GLU A 129 7.64 -7.48 3.30
C GLU A 129 8.10 -7.42 4.76
N TYR A 130 8.56 -8.55 5.28
CA TYR A 130 9.18 -8.63 6.61
C TYR A 130 10.53 -9.33 6.55
N TRP A 131 11.42 -8.99 7.49
CA TRP A 131 12.71 -9.66 7.62
C TRP A 131 12.59 -10.88 8.52
N ASN A 132 12.80 -12.08 7.96
CA ASN A 132 12.69 -13.34 8.71
C ASN A 132 13.98 -13.74 9.46
N GLY A 133 14.97 -12.84 9.52
CA GLY A 133 16.31 -13.12 10.07
C GLY A 133 17.35 -13.48 9.01
N ASN A 134 16.93 -13.82 7.79
CA ASN A 134 17.83 -14.20 6.68
C ASN A 134 17.54 -13.45 5.37
N ARG A 135 16.27 -13.22 5.04
CA ARG A 135 15.86 -12.48 3.84
C ARG A 135 14.58 -11.69 4.10
N TRP A 136 14.28 -10.77 3.18
CA TRP A 136 12.94 -10.22 3.04
C TRP A 136 12.00 -11.29 2.47
N VAL A 137 10.85 -11.42 3.11
CA VAL A 137 9.76 -12.31 2.72
C VAL A 137 8.57 -11.45 2.36
N MET A 138 8.04 -11.63 1.15
CA MET A 138 6.84 -10.94 0.69
C MET A 138 5.60 -11.74 1.13
N ILE A 139 4.61 -11.03 1.67
CA ILE A 139 3.36 -11.58 2.18
C ILE A 139 2.20 -10.68 1.75
N ASP A 140 1.15 -11.29 1.21
CA ASP A 140 -0.11 -10.61 0.94
C ASP A 140 -1.08 -10.80 2.10
N THR A 141 -1.15 -9.77 2.95
CA THR A 141 -1.91 -9.80 4.20
C THR A 141 -3.43 -9.60 4.00
N GLU A 142 -3.85 -9.27 2.78
CA GLU A 142 -5.26 -9.23 2.41
C GLU A 142 -5.83 -10.63 2.17
N LEU A 143 -5.00 -11.57 1.70
CA LEU A 143 -5.48 -12.86 1.20
C LEU A 143 -5.57 -13.93 2.28
N ASP A 144 -6.50 -14.85 2.09
CA ASP A 144 -6.50 -16.13 2.78
C ASP A 144 -5.79 -17.18 1.93
N GLN A 145 -4.91 -17.97 2.54
CA GLN A 145 -4.19 -19.05 1.86
C GLN A 145 -5.13 -20.06 1.20
N ALA A 146 -6.33 -20.25 1.74
CA ALA A 146 -7.31 -21.19 1.19
C ALA A 146 -7.79 -20.81 -0.23
N ASP A 147 -7.68 -19.53 -0.61
CA ASP A 147 -8.22 -18.99 -1.87
C ASP A 147 -7.19 -18.96 -3.01
N TYR A 148 -5.91 -19.21 -2.69
CA TYR A 148 -4.80 -19.06 -3.65
C TYR A 148 -3.89 -20.30 -3.72
N PRO A 149 -3.39 -20.66 -4.92
CA PRO A 149 -2.56 -21.86 -5.11
C PRO A 149 -1.08 -21.65 -4.80
N PHE A 150 -0.66 -20.44 -4.46
CA PHE A 150 0.70 -20.09 -4.05
C PHE A 150 0.71 -19.73 -2.56
N ASP A 151 1.90 -19.79 -1.96
CA ASP A 151 2.08 -19.40 -0.56
C ASP A 151 1.87 -17.88 -0.43
N VAL A 152 0.78 -17.45 0.21
CA VAL A 152 0.48 -16.01 0.38
C VAL A 152 1.32 -15.39 1.49
N GLU A 153 1.95 -16.20 2.35
CA GLU A 153 2.77 -15.77 3.49
C GLU A 153 4.28 -15.76 3.19
N ASP A 154 4.68 -16.42 2.10
CA ASP A 154 6.00 -16.38 1.48
C ASP A 154 5.87 -16.44 -0.05
N MET A 155 5.40 -15.34 -0.62
CA MET A 155 5.04 -15.26 -2.04
C MET A 155 6.22 -15.63 -2.95
N PRO A 156 6.00 -16.51 -3.95
CA PRO A 156 7.01 -16.76 -4.96
C PRO A 156 7.20 -15.52 -5.84
N ALA A 157 8.31 -15.47 -6.58
CA ALA A 157 8.46 -14.47 -7.64
C ALA A 157 7.41 -14.67 -8.74
N GLY A 158 6.85 -13.58 -9.27
CA GLY A 158 5.92 -13.62 -10.41
C GLY A 158 4.55 -13.00 -10.12
N PRO A 159 3.76 -13.52 -9.14
CA PRO A 159 2.39 -13.05 -8.89
C PRO A 159 2.28 -11.54 -8.64
N PHE A 160 3.25 -10.95 -7.95
CA PHE A 160 3.32 -9.52 -7.71
C PHE A 160 4.53 -8.91 -8.41
N LYS A 161 4.34 -7.76 -9.04
CA LYS A 161 5.41 -6.91 -9.59
C LYS A 161 5.38 -5.55 -8.93
N SER A 162 6.55 -5.04 -8.54
CA SER A 162 6.65 -3.69 -7.99
C SER A 162 6.30 -2.63 -9.05
N ALA A 163 5.86 -1.45 -8.60
CA ALA A 163 5.54 -0.35 -9.52
C ALA A 163 6.75 0.07 -10.37
N ALA A 164 7.96 0.02 -9.80
CA ALA A 164 9.21 0.26 -10.50
C ALA A 164 9.46 -0.73 -11.65
N GLU A 165 9.26 -2.04 -11.42
CA GLU A 165 9.41 -3.06 -12.46
C GLU A 165 8.39 -2.86 -13.58
N VAL A 166 7.12 -2.62 -13.23
CA VAL A 166 6.05 -2.37 -14.21
C VAL A 166 6.34 -1.10 -15.01
N TRP A 167 6.81 -0.03 -14.36
CA TRP A 167 7.22 1.19 -15.05
C TRP A 167 8.32 0.94 -16.08
N LEU A 168 9.38 0.23 -15.70
CA LEU A 168 10.48 -0.06 -16.63
C LEU A 168 10.03 -0.94 -17.81
N GLY A 169 9.19 -1.95 -17.56
CA GLY A 169 8.63 -2.79 -18.63
C GLY A 169 7.69 -2.01 -19.56
N TYR A 170 6.85 -1.12 -19.02
CA TYR A 170 6.02 -0.20 -19.80
C TYR A 170 6.88 0.73 -20.67
N ARG A 171 7.93 1.31 -20.08
CA ARG A 171 8.86 2.23 -20.78
C ARG A 171 9.70 1.55 -21.84
N ALA A 172 9.99 0.26 -21.68
CA ALA A 172 10.65 -0.56 -22.70
C ALA A 172 9.71 -1.02 -23.83
N GLY A 173 8.39 -0.80 -23.70
CA GLY A 173 7.39 -1.30 -24.65
C GLY A 173 7.12 -2.80 -24.53
N GLU A 174 7.52 -3.41 -23.42
CA GLU A 174 7.35 -4.84 -23.13
C GLU A 174 6.00 -5.13 -22.45
N LEU A 175 5.45 -4.13 -21.74
CA LEU A 175 4.17 -4.21 -21.06
C LEU A 175 3.17 -3.23 -21.66
N ASP A 176 1.94 -3.69 -21.85
CA ASP A 176 0.81 -2.82 -22.19
C ASP A 176 0.29 -2.14 -20.92
N GLY A 177 0.53 -0.83 -20.82
CA GLY A 177 0.13 -0.04 -19.65
C GLY A 177 -1.37 -0.03 -19.39
N ASP A 178 -2.21 -0.22 -20.42
CA ASP A 178 -3.67 -0.24 -20.26
C ASP A 178 -4.17 -1.45 -19.48
N THR A 179 -3.31 -2.46 -19.27
CA THR A 179 -3.59 -3.64 -18.44
C THR A 179 -3.19 -3.47 -16.97
N TYR A 180 -2.79 -2.29 -16.53
CA TYR A 180 -2.34 -2.01 -15.15
C TYR A 180 -3.11 -0.85 -14.53
N GLY A 181 -3.80 -1.07 -13.40
CA GLY A 181 -4.56 -0.03 -12.71
C GLY A 181 -5.52 -0.53 -11.63
N ALA A 182 -6.41 0.34 -11.16
CA ALA A 182 -7.42 0.01 -10.15
C ALA A 182 -8.77 -0.39 -10.75
N ASP A 183 -9.07 0.09 -11.96
CA ASP A 183 -10.36 -0.15 -12.62
C ASP A 183 -10.14 -0.43 -14.11
N PRO A 184 -10.47 -1.64 -14.62
CA PRO A 184 -10.34 -1.98 -16.04
C PRO A 184 -11.44 -1.38 -16.91
N ASN A 185 -12.45 -0.70 -16.34
CA ASN A 185 -13.59 -0.19 -17.10
C ASN A 185 -13.18 0.96 -18.04
N PRO A 186 -13.22 0.77 -19.37
CA PRO A 186 -12.81 1.79 -20.32
C PRO A 186 -13.78 2.99 -20.37
N ASP A 187 -15.01 2.80 -19.88
CA ASP A 187 -16.08 3.80 -19.83
C ASP A 187 -16.15 4.52 -18.48
N ALA A 188 -15.24 4.22 -17.55
CA ALA A 188 -15.18 4.92 -16.27
C ALA A 188 -14.95 6.43 -16.48
N PRO A 189 -15.62 7.31 -15.70
CA PRO A 189 -15.43 8.76 -15.82
C PRO A 189 -13.98 9.21 -15.61
N LEU A 190 -13.23 8.46 -14.81
CA LEU A 190 -11.79 8.61 -14.59
C LEU A 190 -11.13 7.26 -14.89
N LYS A 191 -10.25 7.23 -15.88
CA LYS A 191 -9.51 6.01 -16.27
C LYS A 191 -8.39 5.74 -15.28
N LEU A 192 -8.65 4.93 -14.25
CA LEU A 192 -7.70 4.58 -13.19
C LEU A 192 -6.73 3.47 -13.61
N HIS A 193 -6.15 3.58 -14.81
CA HIS A 193 -5.20 2.64 -15.37
C HIS A 193 -4.31 3.34 -16.42
N GLY A 194 -3.26 2.67 -16.90
CA GLY A 194 -2.38 3.22 -17.93
C GLY A 194 -1.08 3.83 -17.41
N GLY A 195 -0.25 4.32 -18.33
CA GLY A 195 1.11 4.77 -18.01
C GLY A 195 1.22 5.88 -16.96
N TRP A 196 0.26 6.82 -16.93
CA TRP A 196 0.23 7.86 -15.89
C TRP A 196 0.00 7.27 -14.49
N PHE A 197 -0.85 6.24 -14.41
CA PHE A 197 -1.18 5.55 -13.17
C PHE A 197 0.03 4.76 -12.67
N ILE A 198 0.68 4.01 -13.55
CA ILE A 198 1.94 3.29 -13.26
C ILE A 198 3.01 4.26 -12.75
N ARG A 199 3.21 5.41 -13.42
CA ARG A 199 4.14 6.45 -12.96
C ARG A 199 3.84 6.91 -11.54
N ASN A 200 2.59 7.22 -11.24
CA ASN A 200 2.19 7.68 -9.90
C ASN A 200 2.44 6.58 -8.85
N TYR A 201 2.29 5.30 -9.21
CA TYR A 201 2.61 4.18 -8.33
C TYR A 201 4.10 4.02 -8.05
N VAL A 202 4.99 4.45 -8.97
CA VAL A 202 6.44 4.57 -8.67
C VAL A 202 6.68 5.58 -7.54
N HIS A 203 5.92 6.68 -7.50
CA HIS A 203 6.04 7.70 -6.47
C HIS A 203 5.50 7.20 -5.13
N TYR A 204 4.35 6.49 -5.13
CA TYR A 204 3.84 5.81 -3.95
C TYR A 204 4.81 4.76 -3.41
N GLN A 205 5.40 3.92 -4.28
CA GLN A 205 6.40 2.93 -3.87
C GLN A 205 7.59 3.60 -3.18
N LEU A 206 8.13 4.67 -3.77
CA LEU A 206 9.26 5.40 -3.20
C LEU A 206 8.91 6.02 -1.83
N ALA A 207 7.73 6.62 -1.70
CA ALA A 207 7.24 7.20 -0.46
C ALA A 207 7.07 6.15 0.64
N HIS A 208 6.42 5.03 0.33
CA HIS A 208 6.21 3.91 1.25
C HIS A 208 7.53 3.33 1.76
N LEU A 209 8.54 3.20 0.90
CA LEU A 209 9.89 2.76 1.31
C LEU A 209 10.63 3.76 2.21
N ASN A 210 10.19 5.02 2.22
CA ASN A 210 10.71 6.06 3.10
C ASN A 210 9.78 6.37 4.27
N GLY A 211 8.81 5.49 4.56
CA GLY A 211 7.91 5.58 5.71
C GLY A 211 6.73 6.53 5.52
N ASP A 212 6.54 7.06 4.32
CA ASP A 212 5.34 7.78 3.93
C ASP A 212 4.35 6.82 3.27
N GLU A 213 3.76 5.98 4.11
CA GLU A 213 2.82 4.92 3.74
C GLU A 213 1.42 5.51 3.43
N LEU A 214 1.32 6.43 2.48
CA LEU A 214 0.12 7.22 2.14
C LEU A 214 -1.08 6.37 1.63
N LEU A 215 -2.28 6.97 1.61
CA LEU A 215 -3.43 6.42 0.87
C LEU A 215 -3.13 6.44 -0.64
N LEU A 216 -3.68 5.50 -1.39
CA LEU A 216 -3.45 5.36 -2.85
C LEU A 216 -4.15 6.44 -3.70
N TRP A 217 -4.82 7.37 -3.03
CA TRP A 217 -5.48 8.55 -3.60
C TRP A 217 -5.07 9.85 -2.89
N ASP A 218 -3.94 9.82 -2.18
CA ASP A 218 -3.25 11.03 -1.72
C ASP A 218 -2.17 11.41 -2.73
N ASN A 219 -2.44 12.42 -3.57
CA ASN A 219 -1.51 12.86 -4.62
C ASN A 219 -0.72 14.09 -4.16
N TRP A 220 0.56 14.20 -4.50
CA TRP A 220 1.38 15.36 -4.14
C TRP A 220 2.42 15.69 -5.22
N GLY A 221 3.10 16.83 -5.04
CA GLY A 221 4.25 17.21 -5.86
C GLY A 221 3.95 17.14 -7.36
N ALA A 222 4.78 16.38 -8.08
CA ALA A 222 4.72 16.22 -9.54
C ALA A 222 3.78 15.08 -10.02
N MET A 223 2.91 14.54 -9.17
CA MET A 223 1.92 13.54 -9.59
C MET A 223 0.82 14.17 -10.45
N SER A 224 0.42 13.47 -11.51
CA SER A 224 -0.54 13.96 -12.50
C SER A 224 -1.38 12.82 -13.08
N ASP A 225 -2.54 13.16 -13.64
CA ASP A 225 -3.47 12.26 -14.34
C ASP A 225 -3.10 11.99 -15.80
N ARG A 226 -1.90 12.42 -16.21
CA ARG A 226 -1.38 12.35 -17.58
C ARG A 226 0.14 12.28 -17.55
N LEU A 227 0.74 11.74 -18.61
CA LEU A 227 2.19 11.74 -18.79
C LEU A 227 2.70 13.04 -19.43
N ASP A 228 1.84 13.77 -20.14
CA ASP A 228 2.21 15.02 -20.80
C ASP A 228 2.70 16.06 -19.79
N GLY A 229 3.95 16.52 -19.98
CA GLY A 229 4.60 17.49 -19.11
C GLY A 229 5.21 16.91 -17.83
N ALA A 230 5.09 15.59 -17.60
CA ALA A 230 5.75 14.92 -16.49
C ALA A 230 7.24 14.65 -16.78
N ASP A 231 8.08 14.66 -15.74
CA ASP A 231 9.49 14.26 -15.85
C ASP A 231 9.60 12.72 -15.86
N LEU A 232 9.59 12.16 -17.06
CA LEU A 232 9.68 10.72 -17.27
C LEU A 232 11.10 10.21 -17.02
N ASP A 233 12.14 11.02 -17.28
CA ASP A 233 13.53 10.63 -17.10
C ASP A 233 13.88 10.49 -15.61
N LEU A 234 13.33 11.38 -14.76
CA LEU A 234 13.41 11.26 -13.31
C LEU A 234 12.71 9.97 -12.82
N THR A 235 11.53 9.67 -13.36
CA THR A 235 10.80 8.43 -13.03
C THR A 235 11.60 7.19 -13.47
N ASP A 236 12.19 7.20 -14.67
CA ASP A 236 13.07 6.15 -15.20
C ASP A 236 14.32 5.96 -14.32
N ARG A 237 14.89 7.03 -13.76
CA ARG A 237 16.02 6.97 -12.82
C ARG A 237 15.60 6.35 -11.48
N ILE A 238 14.53 6.84 -10.87
CA ILE A 238 14.02 6.33 -9.59
C ILE A 238 13.69 4.84 -9.69
N ALA A 239 12.96 4.43 -10.72
CA ALA A 239 12.59 3.04 -10.92
C ALA A 239 13.81 2.13 -11.06
N ARG A 240 14.82 2.53 -11.84
CA ARG A 240 16.10 1.78 -11.95
C ARG A 240 16.81 1.66 -10.62
N LEU A 241 16.88 2.72 -9.82
CA LEU A 241 17.50 2.68 -8.51
C LEU A 241 16.72 1.78 -7.53
N MET A 242 15.39 1.81 -7.55
CA MET A 242 14.57 0.92 -6.73
C MET A 242 14.77 -0.55 -7.11
N VAL A 243 14.76 -0.89 -8.40
CA VAL A 243 15.04 -2.26 -8.87
C VAL A 243 16.46 -2.71 -8.52
N ALA A 244 17.47 -1.84 -8.67
CA ALA A 244 18.84 -2.16 -8.26
C ALA A 244 18.94 -2.36 -6.73
N SER A 245 18.26 -1.52 -5.95
CA SER A 245 18.17 -1.64 -4.49
C SER A 245 17.52 -2.96 -4.07
N ASP A 246 16.43 -3.37 -4.71
CA ASP A 246 15.75 -4.64 -4.43
C ASP A 246 16.64 -5.85 -4.80
N ASN A 247 17.57 -5.68 -5.74
CA ASN A 247 18.60 -6.66 -6.08
C ASN A 247 19.88 -6.57 -5.23
N GLY A 248 19.86 -5.79 -4.14
CA GLY A 248 20.95 -5.73 -3.15
C GLY A 248 22.01 -4.66 -3.40
N ASP A 249 21.80 -3.73 -4.34
CA ASP A 249 22.72 -2.60 -4.54
C ASP A 249 22.50 -1.53 -3.44
N GLU A 250 23.33 -1.57 -2.40
CA GLU A 250 23.30 -0.60 -1.31
C GLU A 250 23.58 0.84 -1.74
N THR A 251 24.30 1.05 -2.84
CA THR A 251 24.55 2.40 -3.38
C THR A 251 23.28 2.96 -3.97
N ALA A 252 22.56 2.14 -4.76
CA ALA A 252 21.26 2.51 -5.28
C ALA A 252 20.23 2.75 -4.15
N THR A 253 20.26 1.92 -3.09
CA THR A 253 19.42 2.13 -1.90
C THR A 253 19.70 3.49 -1.24
N LYS A 254 20.97 3.89 -1.10
CA LYS A 254 21.32 5.18 -0.49
C LYS A 254 20.88 6.34 -1.39
N GLU A 255 21.18 6.26 -2.67
CA GLU A 255 20.87 7.31 -3.65
C GLU A 255 19.36 7.55 -3.77
N VAL A 256 18.56 6.50 -3.92
CA VAL A 256 17.10 6.66 -4.11
C VAL A 256 16.42 7.24 -2.86
N ASN A 257 16.90 6.86 -1.67
CA ASN A 257 16.40 7.41 -0.42
C ASN A 257 16.87 8.85 -0.18
N GLU A 258 18.05 9.23 -0.66
CA GLU A 258 18.51 10.62 -0.61
C GLU A 258 17.71 11.49 -1.58
N LEU A 259 17.44 11.01 -2.79
CA LEU A 259 16.55 11.69 -3.74
C LEU A 259 15.18 11.96 -3.12
N TYR A 260 14.56 10.95 -2.49
CA TYR A 260 13.27 11.14 -1.82
C TYR A 260 13.30 12.22 -0.73
N ARG A 261 14.41 12.39 0.00
CA ARG A 261 14.50 13.37 1.09
C ARG A 261 14.84 14.78 0.63
N MET A 262 15.51 14.91 -0.51
CA MET A 262 16.08 16.18 -0.96
C MET A 262 15.25 16.85 -2.06
N ASP A 263 14.46 16.08 -2.81
CA ASP A 263 13.61 16.57 -3.89
C ASP A 263 12.19 16.87 -3.39
N PRO A 264 11.79 18.15 -3.25
CA PRO A 264 10.48 18.52 -2.72
C PRO A 264 9.31 18.13 -3.63
N ASP A 265 9.56 17.81 -4.91
CA ASP A 265 8.52 17.33 -5.82
C ASP A 265 8.27 15.82 -5.65
N LEU A 266 9.21 15.09 -5.01
CA LEU A 266 9.08 13.69 -4.65
C LEU A 266 8.66 13.49 -3.18
N THR A 267 9.17 14.31 -2.25
CA THR A 267 8.87 14.15 -0.82
C THR A 267 7.44 14.55 -0.52
N PHE A 268 6.71 13.71 0.22
CA PHE A 268 5.41 14.14 0.72
C PHE A 268 5.59 15.10 1.90
N ALA A 269 5.12 16.35 1.72
CA ALA A 269 5.35 17.44 2.66
C ALA A 269 4.12 17.84 3.48
N GLY A 270 3.21 16.90 3.76
CA GLY A 270 2.04 17.14 4.62
C GLY A 270 0.86 17.81 3.91
N ARG A 271 0.83 17.83 2.59
CA ARG A 271 -0.29 18.37 1.80
C ARG A 271 -0.61 17.46 0.62
N SER A 272 -1.87 17.08 0.48
CA SER A 272 -2.35 16.10 -0.50
C SER A 272 -3.46 16.71 -1.35
N PHE A 273 -3.41 16.48 -2.66
CA PHE A 273 -4.56 16.58 -3.54
C PHE A 273 -5.35 15.28 -3.43
N HIS A 274 -6.39 15.30 -2.61
CA HIS A 274 -7.06 14.10 -2.14
C HIS A 274 -8.20 13.70 -3.07
N THR A 275 -8.05 12.55 -3.74
CA THR A 275 -8.99 12.04 -4.76
C THR A 275 -9.75 10.81 -4.24
N SER A 276 -10.32 10.92 -3.04
CA SER A 276 -10.98 9.80 -2.35
C SER A 276 -12.07 9.13 -3.18
N PRO A 277 -12.09 7.78 -3.25
CA PRO A 277 -13.21 7.02 -3.82
C PRO A 277 -14.55 7.24 -3.10
N ALA A 278 -14.53 7.70 -1.84
CA ALA A 278 -15.74 8.00 -1.06
C ALA A 278 -16.35 9.37 -1.44
N GLY A 279 -15.58 10.23 -2.12
CA GLY A 279 -15.97 11.59 -2.49
C GLY A 279 -16.34 11.73 -3.96
N ALA A 280 -17.08 12.79 -4.28
CA ALA A 280 -17.32 13.23 -5.65
C ALA A 280 -16.52 14.52 -5.93
N PRO A 281 -16.09 14.78 -7.18
CA PRO A 281 -15.46 16.04 -7.56
C PRO A 281 -16.33 17.27 -7.20
N PRO A 282 -15.72 18.46 -6.96
CA PRO A 282 -14.31 18.76 -7.14
C PRO A 282 -13.43 18.26 -5.98
N PHE A 283 -12.33 17.61 -6.32
CA PHE A 283 -11.28 17.24 -5.36
C PHE A 283 -10.49 18.48 -4.93
N THR A 284 -9.95 18.45 -3.72
CA THR A 284 -9.30 19.61 -3.12
C THR A 284 -7.97 19.25 -2.47
N TRP A 285 -7.12 20.27 -2.31
CA TRP A 285 -5.92 20.15 -1.51
C TRP A 285 -6.28 20.18 -0.02
N VAL A 286 -5.82 19.20 0.72
CA VAL A 286 -5.98 19.08 2.18
C VAL A 286 -4.60 19.04 2.84
N ASP A 287 -4.50 19.71 3.99
CA ASP A 287 -3.33 19.58 4.85
C ASP A 287 -3.49 18.32 5.70
N ILE A 288 -2.44 17.50 5.76
CA ILE A 288 -2.37 16.26 6.50
C ILE A 288 -1.40 16.49 7.66
N SER A 289 -1.97 16.58 8.86
CA SER A 289 -1.27 16.75 10.13
C SER A 289 -1.15 15.43 10.87
#